data_AF-A0A124IDK6-F1
#
_entry.id   AF-A0A124IDK6-F1
#
_cell.length_a   1.000
_cell.length_b   1.000
_cell.length_c   1.000
_cell.angle_alpha   90.00
_cell.angle_beta   90.00
_cell.angle_gamma   90.00
#
_symmetry.space_group_name_H-M   'P 1'
#
loop_
_entity.id
_entity.type
_entity.pdbx_description
1 polymer ?
#
loop_
_entity_poly.entity_id
_entity_poly.type
_entity_poly.pdbx_seq_one_letter_code
_entity_poly.pdbx_strand_id
1 'polypeptide(L)'
;MLHAALYGDGDDQAVILTYAWDRLLIDPVPGPRGPDDFTGLEPITPAVWQVPAEARPIAPAGSTLPRLAAELPHTFALIDPRQGAEGVTRQLEELIGYLEPESIDLLDVGGDALARGDEPTLKSPLADALTLAACSQVNAPIRLLIAGPGLDGELPLDDLKGTLGPLVHTFTPKDVDPISSVLEWHPSEATGMLAATARGVRGTCEVRDAGLPIPLTDEGPTVHEVDLDEALSRNELARAIMATTALDQVEALSREVCGFSEIDYERNKALWLKDQRPLNLDTETLLPQLDQFEAEARGRGITHTTFRHLTEVLNLDGTQRDALRRLLINSRPEQYAAPLWGIMAASSHHTSRTP
;
A
#
# COMPACT_ATOMS: atom_id res chain seq x y z
N MET A 1 -0.87 -12.12 -4.33
CA MET A 1 -0.58 -12.96 -3.15
C MET A 1 -1.82 -13.69 -2.68
N LEU A 2 -2.83 -13.00 -2.12
CA LEU A 2 -4.04 -13.65 -1.59
C LEU A 2 -4.73 -14.56 -2.61
N HIS A 3 -4.97 -14.07 -3.82
CA HIS A 3 -5.60 -14.87 -4.87
C HIS A 3 -4.86 -16.19 -5.15
N ALA A 4 -3.53 -16.12 -5.34
CA ALA A 4 -2.71 -17.30 -5.57
C ALA A 4 -2.73 -18.27 -4.37
N ALA A 5 -2.80 -17.74 -3.14
CA ALA A 5 -2.81 -18.53 -1.92
C ALA A 5 -4.15 -19.25 -1.68
N LEU A 6 -5.29 -18.59 -1.94
CA LEU A 6 -6.62 -19.08 -1.58
C LEU A 6 -7.40 -19.70 -2.74
N TYR A 7 -7.22 -19.17 -3.96
CA TYR A 7 -8.03 -19.52 -5.13
C TYR A 7 -7.21 -20.21 -6.23
N GLY A 8 -5.88 -20.12 -6.17
CA GLY A 8 -4.96 -20.80 -7.09
C GLY A 8 -4.83 -20.12 -8.46
N ASP A 9 -4.36 -20.89 -9.44
CA ASP A 9 -4.05 -20.45 -10.82
C ASP A 9 -5.06 -20.97 -11.85
N GLY A 10 -6.30 -21.28 -11.42
CA GLY A 10 -7.37 -21.74 -12.30
C GLY A 10 -7.83 -20.67 -13.30
N ASP A 11 -8.68 -21.06 -14.26
CA ASP A 11 -9.28 -20.15 -15.24
C ASP A 11 -10.26 -19.13 -14.61
N ASP A 12 -10.52 -19.23 -13.30
CA ASP A 12 -11.40 -18.33 -12.55
C ASP A 12 -10.70 -16.97 -12.35
N GLN A 13 -10.97 -16.03 -13.26
CA GLN A 13 -10.38 -14.69 -13.22
C GLN A 13 -11.05 -13.84 -12.14
N ALA A 14 -10.31 -13.49 -11.08
CA ALA A 14 -10.76 -12.48 -10.14
C ALA A 14 -10.69 -11.06 -10.72
N VAL A 15 -11.68 -10.25 -10.35
CA VAL A 15 -11.70 -8.81 -10.59
C VAL A 15 -11.20 -8.09 -9.33
N ILE A 16 -10.11 -7.34 -9.46
CA ILE A 16 -9.55 -6.49 -8.40
C ILE A 16 -10.14 -5.10 -8.56
N LEU A 17 -11.11 -4.77 -7.70
CA LEU A 17 -11.66 -3.43 -7.59
C LEU A 17 -10.80 -2.62 -6.61
N THR A 18 -10.14 -1.56 -7.09
CA THR A 18 -9.17 -0.79 -6.30
C THR A 18 -9.17 0.69 -6.67
N TYR A 19 -8.68 1.53 -5.77
CA TYR A 19 -8.44 2.94 -6.05
C TYR A 19 -7.26 3.13 -7.00
N ALA A 20 -7.37 4.11 -7.89
CA ALA A 20 -6.21 4.79 -8.47
C ALA A 20 -5.82 5.95 -7.56
N TRP A 21 -5.20 5.64 -6.43
CA TRP A 21 -4.74 6.63 -5.47
C TRP A 21 -3.29 6.33 -5.12
N ASP A 22 -2.43 6.68 -6.07
CA ASP A 22 -1.01 6.42 -5.96
C ASP A 22 -0.30 7.50 -5.14
N ARG A 23 0.81 7.13 -4.51
CA ARG A 23 1.60 8.07 -3.71
C ARG A 23 2.20 9.15 -4.63
N LEU A 24 2.49 10.33 -4.07
CA LEU A 24 3.06 11.50 -4.79
C LEU A 24 4.36 11.23 -5.57
N LEU A 25 5.03 10.12 -5.30
CA LEU A 25 6.16 9.60 -6.08
C LEU A 25 5.77 9.18 -7.50
N ILE A 26 4.53 8.71 -7.68
CA ILE A 26 3.97 8.19 -8.92
C ILE A 26 2.93 9.15 -9.49
N ASP A 27 1.98 9.58 -8.67
CA ASP A 27 0.95 10.55 -9.06
C ASP A 27 1.16 11.88 -8.31
N PRO A 28 1.69 12.93 -8.95
CA PRO A 28 1.95 14.21 -8.28
C PRO A 28 0.68 14.98 -7.93
N VAL A 29 -0.51 14.49 -8.29
CA VAL A 29 -1.80 15.13 -8.03
C VAL A 29 -2.42 14.59 -6.73
N PRO A 30 -2.64 15.42 -5.70
CA PRO A 30 -3.28 14.98 -4.47
C PRO A 30 -4.69 14.40 -4.66
N GLY A 31 -5.00 13.34 -3.92
CA GLY A 31 -6.29 12.66 -3.90
C GLY A 31 -6.49 11.62 -5.00
N PRO A 32 -7.58 10.85 -4.93
CA PRO A 32 -7.83 9.72 -5.81
C PRO A 32 -8.19 10.16 -7.23
N ARG A 33 -7.79 9.33 -8.21
CA ARG A 33 -8.17 9.46 -9.61
C ARG A 33 -9.48 8.71 -9.88
N GLY A 34 -10.25 9.21 -10.84
CA GLY A 34 -11.45 8.53 -11.37
C GLY A 34 -11.43 8.46 -12.90
N PRO A 35 -12.53 8.03 -13.55
CA PRO A 35 -12.50 7.67 -14.97
C PRO A 35 -12.02 8.76 -15.91
N ASP A 36 -12.41 10.02 -15.65
CA ASP A 36 -12.00 11.19 -16.44
C ASP A 36 -10.50 11.53 -16.34
N ASP A 37 -9.74 10.89 -15.43
CA ASP A 37 -8.29 11.05 -15.29
C ASP A 37 -7.51 10.05 -16.17
N PHE A 38 -8.19 9.22 -16.96
CA PHE A 38 -7.57 8.21 -17.80
C PHE A 38 -8.06 8.27 -19.26
N THR A 39 -7.22 7.78 -20.16
CA THR A 39 -7.61 7.38 -21.51
C THR A 39 -7.55 5.86 -21.62
N GLY A 40 -8.42 5.27 -22.46
CA GLY A 40 -8.42 3.84 -22.74
C GLY A 40 -9.03 2.96 -21.65
N LEU A 41 -9.81 3.52 -20.73
CA LEU A 41 -10.65 2.72 -19.84
C LEU A 41 -11.78 2.06 -20.62
N GLU A 42 -12.20 0.87 -20.18
CA GLU A 42 -13.27 0.09 -20.79
C GLU A 42 -14.44 -0.03 -19.78
N PRO A 43 -15.69 0.28 -20.15
CA PRO A 43 -16.81 0.17 -19.22
C PRO A 43 -17.11 -1.30 -18.92
N ILE A 44 -17.22 -1.65 -17.63
CA ILE A 44 -17.75 -2.94 -17.18
C ILE A 44 -19.25 -2.79 -16.92
N THR A 45 -19.61 -1.75 -16.18
CA THR A 45 -20.99 -1.37 -15.85
C THR A 45 -21.17 0.14 -16.07
N PRO A 46 -22.39 0.71 -15.95
CA PRO A 46 -22.57 2.16 -16.02
C PRO A 46 -21.72 2.98 -15.05
N ALA A 47 -21.42 2.46 -13.86
CA ALA A 47 -20.62 3.13 -12.83
C ALA A 47 -19.16 2.65 -12.75
N VAL A 48 -18.82 1.49 -13.33
CA VAL A 48 -17.50 0.86 -13.13
C VAL A 48 -16.74 0.69 -14.44
N TRP A 49 -15.46 1.05 -14.38
CA TRP A 49 -14.53 1.02 -15.50
C TRP A 49 -13.36 0.08 -15.22
N GLN A 50 -13.05 -0.79 -16.18
CA GLN A 50 -11.83 -1.58 -16.24
C GLN A 50 -10.64 -0.69 -16.60
N VAL A 51 -9.49 -0.99 -15.99
CA VAL A 51 -8.19 -0.42 -16.31
C VAL A 51 -7.35 -1.47 -17.06
N PRO A 52 -7.38 -1.50 -18.41
CA PRO A 52 -6.51 -2.40 -19.18
C PRO A 52 -5.04 -1.93 -19.19
N ALA A 53 -4.15 -2.79 -19.66
CA ALA A 53 -2.72 -2.52 -19.78
C ALA A 53 -2.40 -1.30 -20.69
N GLU A 54 -3.27 -1.04 -21.66
CA GLU A 54 -3.18 0.05 -22.62
C GLU A 54 -3.71 1.38 -22.07
N ALA A 55 -4.42 1.38 -20.94
CA ALA A 55 -4.91 2.59 -20.32
C ALA A 55 -3.75 3.52 -19.94
N ARG A 56 -3.98 4.83 -20.02
CA ARG A 56 -2.97 5.84 -19.66
C ARG A 56 -3.58 6.91 -18.77
N PRO A 57 -3.00 7.20 -17.60
CA PRO A 57 -3.40 8.38 -16.84
C PRO A 57 -3.12 9.65 -17.67
N ILE A 58 -3.99 10.63 -17.55
CA ILE A 58 -3.89 11.91 -18.24
C ILE A 58 -2.99 12.83 -17.43
N ALA A 59 -1.87 13.25 -18.02
CA ALA A 59 -0.93 14.14 -17.36
C ALA A 59 -1.64 15.41 -16.81
N PRO A 60 -1.31 15.86 -15.58
CA PRO A 60 -0.16 15.43 -14.77
C PRO A 60 -0.40 14.18 -13.90
N ALA A 61 -1.58 13.54 -13.97
CA ALA A 61 -1.86 12.35 -13.18
C ALA A 61 -0.92 11.19 -13.52
N GLY A 62 -0.57 10.43 -12.50
CA GLY A 62 0.10 9.13 -12.62
C GLY A 62 -0.80 7.99 -12.17
N SER A 63 -0.42 6.75 -12.50
CA SER A 63 -1.01 5.57 -11.87
C SER A 63 -0.16 4.32 -12.04
N THR A 64 -0.14 3.45 -11.03
CA THR A 64 0.45 2.11 -11.12
C THR A 64 -0.49 1.08 -11.78
N LEU A 65 -1.79 1.34 -11.84
CA LEU A 65 -2.80 0.37 -12.27
C LEU A 65 -2.59 -0.18 -13.70
N PRO A 66 -2.31 0.63 -14.74
CA PRO A 66 -2.10 0.07 -16.07
C PRO A 66 -0.91 -0.90 -16.15
N ARG A 67 0.15 -0.65 -15.36
CA ARG A 67 1.29 -1.56 -15.30
C ARG A 67 0.97 -2.83 -14.50
N LEU A 68 0.18 -2.73 -13.43
CA LEU A 68 -0.33 -3.90 -12.72
C LEU A 68 -1.18 -4.78 -13.65
N ALA A 69 -2.10 -4.19 -14.41
CA ALA A 69 -2.93 -4.89 -15.40
C ALA A 69 -2.13 -5.54 -16.54
N ALA A 70 -0.94 -5.03 -16.84
CA ALA A 70 -0.04 -5.62 -17.84
C ALA A 70 0.78 -6.82 -17.31
N GLU A 71 1.06 -6.86 -16.01
CA GLU A 71 1.95 -7.86 -15.39
C GLU A 71 1.19 -8.95 -14.63
N LEU A 72 -0.07 -8.71 -14.26
CA LEU A 72 -0.91 -9.64 -13.49
C LEU A 72 -2.07 -10.16 -14.33
N PRO A 73 -2.51 -11.41 -14.11
CA PRO A 73 -3.58 -12.03 -14.90
C PRO A 73 -4.99 -11.51 -14.54
N HIS A 74 -5.10 -10.66 -13.52
CA HIS A 74 -6.35 -10.16 -12.97
C HIS A 74 -6.93 -9.02 -13.79
N THR A 75 -8.27 -8.94 -13.82
CA THR A 75 -8.96 -7.76 -14.30
C THR A 75 -8.91 -6.68 -13.22
N PHE A 76 -8.39 -5.50 -13.55
CA PHE A 76 -8.40 -4.35 -12.64
C PHE A 76 -9.59 -3.46 -12.95
N ALA A 77 -10.38 -3.12 -11.93
CA ALA A 77 -11.48 -2.19 -11.99
C ALA A 77 -11.23 -1.01 -11.05
N LEU A 78 -11.64 0.18 -11.48
CA LEU A 78 -11.41 1.42 -10.76
C LEU A 78 -12.54 1.73 -9.77
N ILE A 79 -12.19 1.97 -8.51
CA ILE A 79 -13.07 2.65 -7.55
C ILE A 79 -13.02 4.15 -7.82
N ASP A 80 -14.17 4.77 -8.12
CA ASP A 80 -14.32 6.23 -8.13
C ASP A 80 -15.01 6.73 -6.83
N PRO A 81 -14.28 7.33 -5.88
CA PRO A 81 -14.85 7.83 -4.63
C PRO A 81 -15.52 9.20 -4.73
N ARG A 82 -15.53 9.86 -5.90
CA ARG A 82 -16.02 11.25 -6.03
C ARG A 82 -17.46 11.44 -5.57
N GLN A 83 -18.28 10.39 -5.67
CA GLN A 83 -19.69 10.38 -5.26
C GLN A 83 -19.89 9.83 -3.83
N GLY A 84 -18.85 9.86 -2.98
CA GLY A 84 -18.93 9.43 -1.58
C GLY A 84 -19.23 7.94 -1.40
N ALA A 85 -19.64 7.56 -0.19
CA ALA A 85 -19.92 6.17 0.16
C ALA A 85 -21.09 5.58 -0.65
N GLU A 86 -22.12 6.37 -0.93
CA GLU A 86 -23.24 5.93 -1.79
C GLU A 86 -22.76 5.61 -3.21
N GLY A 87 -21.82 6.42 -3.74
CA GLY A 87 -21.20 6.19 -5.04
C GLY A 87 -20.40 4.90 -5.12
N VAL A 88 -19.60 4.59 -4.09
CA VAL A 88 -18.83 3.35 -4.02
C VAL A 88 -19.74 2.14 -3.80
N THR A 89 -20.80 2.29 -2.98
CA THR A 89 -21.81 1.23 -2.77
C THR A 89 -22.48 0.84 -4.08
N ARG A 90 -22.93 1.81 -4.88
CA ARG A 90 -23.51 1.57 -6.20
C ARG A 90 -22.55 0.85 -7.16
N GLN A 91 -21.26 1.20 -7.14
CA GLN A 91 -20.26 0.51 -7.95
C GLN A 91 -20.12 -0.96 -7.56
N LEU A 92 -20.12 -1.26 -6.26
CA LEU A 92 -20.10 -2.63 -5.74
C LEU A 92 -21.37 -3.39 -6.15
N GLU A 93 -22.56 -2.82 -5.94
CA GLU A 93 -23.83 -3.46 -6.30
C GLU A 93 -23.93 -3.78 -7.80
N GLU A 94 -23.50 -2.83 -8.66
CA GLU A 94 -23.48 -3.04 -10.11
C GLU A 94 -22.52 -4.19 -10.50
N LEU A 95 -21.32 -4.24 -9.91
CA LEU A 95 -20.37 -5.33 -10.18
C LEU A 95 -20.87 -6.67 -9.67
N ILE A 96 -21.44 -6.72 -8.46
CA ILE A 96 -21.99 -7.95 -7.88
C ILE A 96 -23.12 -8.49 -8.76
N GLY A 97 -24.03 -7.62 -9.21
CA GLY A 97 -25.12 -8.01 -10.10
C GLY A 97 -24.66 -8.37 -11.51
N TYR A 98 -23.55 -7.81 -11.99
CA TYR A 98 -23.00 -8.11 -13.32
C TYR A 98 -22.16 -9.40 -13.35
N LEU A 99 -21.33 -9.62 -12.32
CA LEU A 99 -20.37 -10.73 -12.27
C LEU A 99 -20.94 -11.98 -11.58
N GLU A 100 -21.92 -11.82 -10.67
CA GLU A 100 -22.44 -12.90 -9.81
C GLU A 100 -21.30 -13.71 -9.14
N PRO A 101 -20.37 -13.05 -8.40
CA PRO A 101 -19.15 -13.70 -7.94
C PRO A 101 -19.42 -14.80 -6.90
N GLU A 102 -18.61 -15.86 -6.92
CA GLU A 102 -18.67 -16.94 -5.92
C GLU A 102 -18.31 -16.46 -4.50
N SER A 103 -17.43 -15.47 -4.41
CA SER A 103 -16.99 -14.86 -3.15
C SER A 103 -16.56 -13.40 -3.35
N ILE A 104 -16.68 -12.59 -2.30
CA ILE A 104 -16.24 -11.21 -2.27
C ILE A 104 -15.35 -11.02 -1.04
N ASP A 105 -14.10 -10.61 -1.25
CA ASP A 105 -13.15 -10.29 -0.19
C ASP A 105 -12.86 -8.78 -0.17
N LEU A 106 -13.04 -8.14 0.98
CA LEU A 106 -12.50 -6.82 1.28
C LEU A 106 -11.12 -7.02 1.91
N LEU A 107 -10.05 -6.68 1.20
CA LEU A 107 -8.67 -6.88 1.64
C LEU A 107 -8.03 -5.55 2.05
N ASP A 108 -7.52 -5.51 3.27
CA ASP A 108 -6.69 -4.44 3.81
C ASP A 108 -5.33 -5.02 4.24
N VAL A 109 -4.24 -4.33 3.89
CA VAL A 109 -2.88 -4.70 4.28
C VAL A 109 -2.41 -3.75 5.37
N GLY A 110 -2.32 -4.25 6.59
CA GLY A 110 -1.90 -3.49 7.76
C GLY A 110 -3.02 -3.30 8.79
N GLY A 111 -4.25 -3.05 8.35
CA GLY A 111 -5.43 -3.13 9.21
C GLY A 111 -6.12 -1.80 9.54
N ASP A 112 -5.87 -0.74 8.77
CA ASP A 112 -6.52 0.57 8.91
C ASP A 112 -8.05 0.52 8.86
N ALA A 113 -8.66 -0.49 8.23
CA ALA A 113 -10.09 -0.76 8.29
C ALA A 113 -10.59 -0.99 9.72
N LEU A 114 -9.71 -1.44 10.64
CA LEU A 114 -10.00 -1.67 12.05
C LEU A 114 -9.69 -0.46 12.96
N ALA A 115 -9.20 0.65 12.39
CA ALA A 115 -8.96 1.88 13.13
C ALA A 115 -10.26 2.45 13.70
N ARG A 116 -10.19 3.11 14.85
CA ARG A 116 -11.30 3.91 15.39
C ARG A 116 -11.37 5.26 14.69
N GLY A 117 -10.21 5.82 14.34
CA GLY A 117 -10.05 7.13 13.69
C GLY A 117 -9.26 8.13 14.52
N ASP A 118 -9.12 7.89 15.83
CA ASP A 118 -8.42 8.76 16.78
C ASP A 118 -7.01 8.27 17.14
N GLU A 119 -6.55 7.19 16.53
CA GLU A 119 -5.23 6.62 16.80
C GLU A 119 -4.11 7.63 16.44
N PRO A 120 -3.17 7.93 17.36
CA PRO A 120 -2.13 8.93 17.13
C PRO A 120 -1.22 8.66 15.93
N THR A 121 -1.07 7.39 15.57
CA THR A 121 -0.21 6.90 14.50
C THR A 121 -0.92 6.79 13.15
N LEU A 122 -2.25 6.93 13.11
CA LEU A 122 -3.06 6.91 11.88
C LEU A 122 -2.68 8.07 10.95
N LYS A 123 -2.66 7.79 9.65
CA LYS A 123 -2.21 8.66 8.55
C LYS A 123 -3.08 8.58 7.29
N SER A 124 -3.56 7.40 6.90
CA SER A 124 -4.33 7.21 5.65
C SER A 124 -5.65 6.44 5.80
N PRO A 125 -6.57 6.83 6.71
CA PRO A 125 -7.77 6.02 6.97
C PRO A 125 -8.90 6.15 5.95
N LEU A 126 -8.84 7.10 5.01
CA LEU A 126 -10.03 7.52 4.26
C LEU A 126 -10.44 6.48 3.21
N ALA A 127 -9.47 5.91 2.47
CA ALA A 127 -9.75 4.84 1.51
C ALA A 127 -10.38 3.60 2.17
N ASP A 128 -9.79 3.12 3.27
CA ASP A 128 -10.25 1.93 4.00
C ASP A 128 -11.60 2.16 4.66
N ALA A 129 -11.79 3.30 5.34
CA ALA A 129 -13.07 3.64 5.95
C ALA A 129 -14.19 3.77 4.90
N LEU A 130 -13.90 4.37 3.73
CA LEU A 130 -14.87 4.55 2.66
C LEU A 130 -15.27 3.21 2.04
N THR A 131 -14.30 2.32 1.81
CA THR A 131 -14.55 0.99 1.28
C THR A 131 -15.31 0.13 2.29
N LEU A 132 -14.92 0.16 3.57
CA LEU A 132 -15.63 -0.52 4.66
C LEU A 132 -17.09 -0.05 4.76
N ALA A 133 -17.32 1.26 4.71
CA ALA A 133 -18.66 1.83 4.74
C ALA A 133 -19.52 1.38 3.55
N ALA A 134 -18.94 1.26 2.35
CA ALA A 134 -19.64 0.80 1.16
C ALA A 134 -19.93 -0.71 1.21
N CYS A 135 -18.93 -1.53 1.57
CA CYS A 135 -19.07 -2.97 1.74
C CYS A 135 -20.13 -3.33 2.80
N SER A 136 -20.25 -2.53 3.86
CA SER A 136 -21.26 -2.78 4.90
C SER A 136 -22.69 -2.42 4.49
N GLN A 137 -22.89 -1.79 3.32
CA GLN A 137 -24.20 -1.39 2.80
C GLN A 137 -24.72 -2.31 1.70
N VAL A 138 -23.86 -3.13 1.08
CA VAL A 138 -24.30 -4.03 0.02
C VAL A 138 -25.01 -5.27 0.57
N ASN A 139 -26.02 -5.74 -0.14
CA ASN A 139 -26.74 -6.96 0.21
C ASN A 139 -26.06 -8.22 -0.37
N ALA A 140 -24.80 -8.44 0.00
CA ALA A 140 -24.00 -9.60 -0.41
C ALA A 140 -23.05 -10.02 0.71
N PRO A 141 -22.72 -11.32 0.85
CA PRO A 141 -21.73 -11.75 1.83
C PRO A 141 -20.33 -11.25 1.43
N ILE A 142 -19.71 -10.46 2.32
CA ILE A 142 -18.35 -9.95 2.15
C ILE A 142 -17.49 -10.47 3.30
N ARG A 143 -16.31 -10.97 2.96
CA ARG A 143 -15.28 -11.36 3.93
C ARG A 143 -14.27 -10.23 4.09
N LEU A 144 -14.16 -9.68 5.29
CA LEU A 144 -13.11 -8.71 5.60
C LEU A 144 -11.83 -9.46 5.97
N LEU A 145 -10.76 -9.23 5.21
CA LEU A 145 -9.48 -9.88 5.37
C LEU A 145 -8.40 -8.85 5.69
N ILE A 146 -7.73 -9.02 6.83
CA ILE A 146 -6.59 -8.19 7.23
C ILE A 146 -5.31 -8.98 7.02
N ALA A 147 -4.49 -8.55 6.07
CA ALA A 147 -3.20 -9.16 5.76
C ALA A 147 -2.06 -8.36 6.39
N GLY A 148 -1.08 -9.06 6.96
CA GLY A 148 0.07 -8.45 7.64
C GLY A 148 -0.30 -7.39 8.67
N PRO A 149 -0.99 -7.77 9.77
CA PRO A 149 -1.47 -6.81 10.76
C PRO A 149 -0.33 -5.92 11.31
N GLY A 150 -0.51 -4.60 11.21
CA GLY A 150 0.41 -3.54 11.63
C GLY A 150 1.59 -3.27 10.69
N LEU A 151 1.64 -3.87 9.50
CA LEU A 151 2.74 -3.65 8.54
C LEU A 151 2.66 -2.32 7.77
N ASP A 152 1.54 -1.59 7.84
CA ASP A 152 1.45 -0.21 7.33
C ASP A 152 2.15 0.81 8.26
N GLY A 153 2.33 0.44 9.54
CA GLY A 153 2.90 1.29 10.59
C GLY A 153 1.89 2.28 11.19
N GLU A 154 0.61 2.15 10.86
CA GLU A 154 -0.45 3.04 11.34
C GLU A 154 -1.10 2.52 12.62
N LEU A 155 -1.25 1.19 12.74
CA LEU A 155 -1.77 0.54 13.94
C LEU A 155 -0.75 -0.43 14.54
N PRO A 156 -0.36 -0.26 15.82
CA PRO A 156 0.48 -1.23 16.51
C PRO A 156 -0.17 -2.62 16.53
N LEU A 157 0.61 -3.66 16.24
CA LEU A 157 0.10 -5.04 16.24
C LEU A 157 -0.60 -5.43 17.55
N ASP A 158 -0.10 -4.96 18.69
CA ASP A 158 -0.70 -5.25 20.00
C ASP A 158 -2.12 -4.70 20.14
N ASP A 159 -2.44 -3.59 19.46
CA ASP A 159 -3.78 -2.98 19.47
C ASP A 159 -4.76 -3.74 18.56
N LEU A 160 -4.25 -4.48 17.56
CA LEU A 160 -5.03 -5.30 16.63
C LEU A 160 -5.33 -6.70 17.15
N LYS A 161 -4.49 -7.28 18.03
CA LYS A 161 -4.64 -8.68 18.48
C LYS A 161 -6.03 -9.03 19.03
N GLY A 162 -6.71 -8.08 19.65
CA GLY A 162 -8.05 -8.27 20.20
C GLY A 162 -9.19 -8.17 19.19
N THR A 163 -8.92 -7.65 17.99
CA THR A 163 -9.90 -7.44 16.91
C THR A 163 -9.68 -8.39 15.74
N LEU A 164 -8.50 -9.01 15.61
CA LEU A 164 -8.27 -10.04 14.62
C LEU A 164 -9.15 -11.27 14.91
N GLY A 165 -9.87 -11.73 13.89
CA GLY A 165 -10.59 -13.00 13.95
C GLY A 165 -9.69 -14.18 13.55
N PRO A 166 -10.28 -15.29 13.08
CA PRO A 166 -9.53 -16.51 12.80
C PRO A 166 -8.46 -16.31 11.72
N LEU A 167 -7.32 -16.99 11.91
CA LEU A 167 -6.27 -17.09 10.90
C LEU A 167 -6.82 -17.84 9.68
N VAL A 168 -6.76 -17.20 8.52
CA VAL A 168 -7.16 -17.78 7.23
C VAL A 168 -5.98 -18.46 6.56
N HIS A 169 -4.83 -17.78 6.52
CA HIS A 169 -3.62 -18.28 5.87
C HIS A 169 -2.36 -17.63 6.43
N THR A 170 -1.23 -18.31 6.27
CA THR A 170 0.10 -17.74 6.51
C THR A 170 0.87 -17.79 5.20
N PHE A 171 1.14 -16.62 4.63
CA PHE A 171 1.86 -16.49 3.37
C PHE A 171 3.25 -17.10 3.46
N THR A 172 3.61 -17.83 2.40
CA THR A 172 4.88 -18.48 2.20
C THR A 172 5.60 -17.86 1.00
N PRO A 173 6.88 -18.18 0.74
CA PRO A 173 7.56 -17.70 -0.46
C PRO A 173 6.80 -18.04 -1.76
N LYS A 174 6.14 -19.20 -1.80
CA LYS A 174 5.36 -19.66 -2.95
C LYS A 174 4.19 -18.71 -3.28
N ASP A 175 3.59 -18.10 -2.27
CA ASP A 175 2.45 -17.18 -2.45
C ASP A 175 2.91 -15.79 -2.95
N VAL A 176 4.20 -15.48 -2.74
CA VAL A 176 4.85 -14.26 -3.20
C VAL A 176 5.31 -14.38 -4.65
N ASP A 177 5.74 -15.58 -5.07
CA ASP A 177 6.34 -15.81 -6.39
C ASP A 177 5.55 -15.19 -7.56
N PRO A 178 4.20 -15.33 -7.64
CA PRO A 178 3.41 -14.78 -8.74
C PRO A 178 3.45 -13.25 -8.88
N ILE A 179 3.82 -12.52 -7.82
CA ILE A 179 3.91 -11.05 -7.83
C ILE A 179 5.35 -10.54 -7.72
N SER A 180 6.36 -11.41 -7.87
CA SER A 180 7.76 -11.04 -7.63
C SER A 180 8.24 -9.90 -8.53
N SER A 181 7.82 -9.87 -9.80
CA SER A 181 8.15 -8.76 -10.71
C SER A 181 7.52 -7.45 -10.24
N VAL A 182 6.27 -7.48 -9.76
CA VAL A 182 5.57 -6.32 -9.23
C VAL A 182 6.30 -5.72 -8.03
N LEU A 183 6.81 -6.55 -7.13
CA LEU A 183 7.57 -6.11 -5.95
C LEU A 183 8.89 -5.38 -6.30
N GLU A 184 9.40 -5.51 -7.52
CA GLU A 184 10.63 -4.81 -7.93
C GLU A 184 10.40 -3.32 -8.20
N TRP A 185 9.18 -2.95 -8.57
CA TRP A 185 8.86 -1.60 -9.05
C TRP A 185 7.65 -0.98 -8.37
N HIS A 186 6.76 -1.71 -7.71
CA HIS A 186 5.61 -1.11 -7.05
C HIS A 186 6.06 -0.34 -5.79
N PRO A 187 5.49 0.83 -5.46
CA PRO A 187 5.94 1.65 -4.33
C PRO A 187 5.37 1.24 -2.96
N SER A 188 4.46 0.27 -2.89
CA SER A 188 3.84 -0.16 -1.64
C SER A 188 4.86 -0.75 -0.67
N GLU A 189 4.99 -0.11 0.50
CA GLU A 189 5.90 -0.55 1.57
C GLU A 189 5.28 -1.67 2.39
N ALA A 190 3.99 -1.56 2.75
CA ALA A 190 3.25 -2.58 3.50
C ALA A 190 3.22 -3.93 2.76
N THR A 191 2.88 -3.92 1.45
CA THR A 191 2.93 -5.13 0.61
C THR A 191 4.36 -5.68 0.48
N GLY A 192 5.36 -4.79 0.42
CA GLY A 192 6.77 -5.18 0.38
C GLY A 192 7.21 -5.91 1.66
N MET A 193 6.79 -5.42 2.83
CA MET A 193 7.07 -6.05 4.12
C MET A 193 6.27 -7.35 4.32
N LEU A 194 5.02 -7.42 3.83
CA LEU A 194 4.22 -8.64 3.81
C LEU A 194 4.94 -9.75 3.02
N ALA A 195 5.42 -9.41 1.82
CA ALA A 195 6.20 -10.33 0.99
C ALA A 195 7.55 -10.72 1.63
N ALA A 196 8.24 -9.76 2.26
CA ALA A 196 9.51 -10.02 2.95
C ALA A 196 9.33 -11.00 4.11
N THR A 197 8.30 -10.78 4.95
CA THR A 197 8.02 -11.63 6.11
C THR A 197 7.53 -13.02 5.69
N ALA A 198 6.79 -13.13 4.57
CA ALA A 198 6.44 -14.41 3.94
C ALA A 198 7.67 -15.16 3.43
N ARG A 199 8.73 -14.44 3.05
CA ARG A 199 10.06 -14.98 2.71
C ARG A 199 10.95 -15.24 3.93
N GLY A 200 10.44 -15.06 5.14
CA GLY A 200 11.16 -15.33 6.39
C GLY A 200 11.99 -14.15 6.91
N VAL A 201 11.88 -12.95 6.33
CA VAL A 201 12.55 -11.75 6.87
C VAL A 201 11.96 -11.38 8.22
N ARG A 202 12.82 -11.09 9.20
CA ARG A 202 12.47 -10.68 10.56
C ARG A 202 13.37 -9.54 11.02
N GLY A 203 12.91 -8.77 12.00
CA GLY A 203 13.63 -7.63 12.57
C GLY A 203 12.73 -6.41 12.70
N THR A 204 13.29 -5.24 12.42
CA THR A 204 12.60 -3.95 12.46
C THR A 204 12.86 -3.18 11.18
N CYS A 205 11.80 -2.72 10.53
CA CYS A 205 11.84 -1.94 9.29
C CYS A 205 11.56 -0.46 9.57
N GLU A 206 12.37 0.43 9.01
CA GLU A 206 12.09 1.86 8.94
C GLU A 206 11.49 2.20 7.56
N VAL A 207 10.34 2.87 7.58
CA VAL A 207 9.59 3.32 6.40
C VAL A 207 9.47 4.84 6.39
N ARG A 208 8.87 5.37 5.32
CA ARG A 208 8.65 6.81 5.06
C ARG A 208 8.13 7.61 6.26
N ASP A 209 8.42 8.92 6.25
CA ASP A 209 7.91 9.97 7.15
C ASP A 209 8.24 9.75 8.63
N ALA A 210 9.22 8.88 8.92
CA ALA A 210 9.69 8.55 10.25
C ALA A 210 8.54 8.18 11.21
N GLY A 211 7.63 7.33 10.74
CA GLY A 211 6.71 6.59 11.60
C GLY A 211 7.46 5.76 12.64
N LEU A 212 6.69 5.11 13.52
CA LEU A 212 7.28 4.15 14.46
C LEU A 212 7.95 3.02 13.68
N PRO A 213 9.14 2.56 14.09
CA PRO A 213 9.77 1.39 13.47
C PRO A 213 8.82 0.19 13.49
N ILE A 214 8.66 -0.47 12.34
CA ILE A 214 7.69 -1.55 12.14
C ILE A 214 8.34 -2.90 12.47
N PRO A 215 7.84 -3.64 13.46
CA PRO A 215 8.35 -4.97 13.77
C PRO A 215 7.98 -5.98 12.67
N LEU A 216 8.99 -6.59 12.05
CA LEU A 216 8.85 -7.72 11.13
C LEU A 216 8.87 -9.02 11.94
N THR A 217 7.69 -9.52 12.30
CA THR A 217 7.51 -10.69 13.19
C THR A 217 6.91 -11.89 12.45
N ASP A 218 6.63 -12.98 13.19
CA ASP A 218 5.92 -14.14 12.66
C ASP A 218 4.43 -13.88 12.36
N GLU A 219 3.91 -12.74 12.82
CA GLU A 219 2.57 -12.24 12.45
C GLU A 219 2.57 -11.51 11.10
N GLY A 220 3.73 -11.01 10.65
CA GLY A 220 3.85 -10.27 9.39
C GLY A 220 3.26 -10.97 8.15
N PRO A 221 3.41 -12.30 7.97
CA PRO A 221 2.86 -13.00 6.82
C PRO A 221 1.45 -13.57 7.03
N THR A 222 0.73 -13.23 8.11
CA THR A 222 -0.60 -13.80 8.36
C THR A 222 -1.69 -13.02 7.62
N VAL A 223 -2.81 -13.68 7.36
CA VAL A 223 -4.07 -13.04 6.98
C VAL A 223 -5.20 -13.59 7.85
N HIS A 224 -5.98 -12.69 8.41
CA HIS A 224 -7.07 -12.98 9.33
C HIS A 224 -8.40 -12.56 8.73
N GLU A 225 -9.43 -13.36 8.94
CA GLU A 225 -10.81 -12.94 8.67
C GLU A 225 -11.33 -12.20 9.89
N VAL A 226 -11.96 -11.07 9.67
CA VAL A 226 -12.52 -10.22 10.72
C VAL A 226 -14.02 -10.06 10.47
N ASP A 227 -14.79 -9.96 11.55
CA ASP A 227 -16.21 -9.70 11.45
C ASP A 227 -16.45 -8.27 10.92
N LEU A 228 -17.18 -8.17 9.81
CA LEU A 228 -17.41 -6.91 9.12
C LEU A 228 -18.24 -5.93 9.98
N ASP A 229 -19.24 -6.44 10.71
CA ASP A 229 -20.11 -5.62 11.57
C ASP A 229 -19.33 -5.11 12.78
N GLU A 230 -18.47 -5.94 13.38
CA GLU A 230 -17.58 -5.51 14.46
C GLU A 230 -16.58 -4.44 13.98
N ALA A 231 -15.96 -4.64 12.82
CA ALA A 231 -15.06 -3.65 12.21
C ALA A 231 -15.77 -2.31 11.96
N LEU A 232 -16.95 -2.33 11.34
CA LEU A 232 -17.76 -1.13 11.13
C LEU A 232 -18.14 -0.47 12.46
N SER A 233 -18.56 -1.26 13.46
CA SER A 233 -18.97 -0.72 14.76
C SER A 233 -17.85 0.06 15.46
N ARG A 234 -16.61 -0.40 15.27
CA ARG A 234 -15.40 0.21 15.82
C ARG A 234 -14.96 1.44 15.03
N ASN A 235 -15.07 1.40 13.70
CA ASN A 235 -14.57 2.45 12.82
C ASN A 235 -15.50 3.67 12.82
N GLU A 236 -15.14 4.72 13.58
CA GLU A 236 -15.97 5.91 13.73
C GLU A 236 -16.08 6.69 12.42
N LEU A 237 -14.99 6.75 11.64
CA LEU A 237 -14.98 7.41 10.34
C LEU A 237 -15.90 6.71 9.35
N ALA A 238 -15.78 5.39 9.20
CA ALA A 238 -16.61 4.60 8.29
C ALA A 238 -18.10 4.78 8.59
N ARG A 239 -18.49 4.76 9.88
CA ARG A 239 -19.88 5.03 10.30
C ARG A 239 -20.32 6.45 10.00
N ALA A 240 -19.45 7.44 10.20
CA ALA A 240 -19.78 8.84 9.93
C ALA A 240 -20.05 9.09 8.44
N ILE A 241 -19.33 8.42 7.54
CA ILE A 241 -19.35 8.70 6.10
C ILE A 241 -20.36 7.86 5.30
N MET A 242 -21.09 6.92 5.93
CA MET A 242 -21.97 5.97 5.22
C MET A 242 -22.99 6.64 4.28
N ALA A 243 -23.53 7.80 4.67
CA ALA A 243 -24.54 8.55 3.92
C ALA A 243 -23.97 9.69 3.05
N THR A 244 -22.66 9.67 2.78
CA THR A 244 -22.02 10.70 1.96
C THR A 244 -22.26 10.44 0.48
N THR A 245 -22.50 11.53 -0.25
CA THR A 245 -22.76 11.53 -1.69
C THR A 245 -21.67 12.24 -2.48
N ALA A 246 -20.61 12.70 -1.80
CA ALA A 246 -19.50 13.41 -2.41
C ALA A 246 -18.22 13.26 -1.59
N LEU A 247 -17.07 13.21 -2.28
CA LEU A 247 -15.76 13.05 -1.62
C LEU A 247 -15.41 14.22 -0.68
N ASP A 248 -15.86 15.44 -0.98
CA ASP A 248 -15.64 16.60 -0.12
C ASP A 248 -16.35 16.47 1.24
N GLN A 249 -17.51 15.81 1.29
CA GLN A 249 -18.21 15.46 2.53
C GLN A 249 -17.42 14.41 3.32
N VAL A 250 -16.88 13.39 2.64
CA VAL A 250 -16.02 12.38 3.26
C VAL A 250 -14.80 13.06 3.89
N GLU A 251 -14.14 13.95 3.17
CA GLU A 251 -13.00 14.71 3.71
C GLU A 251 -13.40 15.59 4.90
N ALA A 252 -14.56 16.24 4.87
CA ALA A 252 -15.05 17.07 5.97
C ALA A 252 -15.24 16.23 7.25
N LEU A 253 -15.89 15.08 7.14
CA LEU A 253 -16.10 14.16 8.26
C LEU A 253 -14.80 13.52 8.75
N SER A 254 -13.85 13.23 7.84
CA SER A 254 -12.50 12.80 8.24
C SER A 254 -11.83 13.83 9.14
N ARG A 255 -11.94 15.14 8.83
CA ARG A 255 -11.40 16.19 9.69
C ARG A 255 -12.10 16.27 11.03
N GLU A 256 -13.40 16.01 11.08
CA GLU A 256 -14.17 16.03 12.32
C GLU A 256 -13.85 14.85 13.23
N VAL A 257 -13.73 13.65 12.68
CA VAL A 257 -13.48 12.41 13.43
C VAL A 257 -11.99 12.23 13.74
N CYS A 258 -11.14 12.33 12.73
CA CYS A 258 -9.71 12.02 12.84
C CYS A 258 -8.85 13.26 13.13
N GLY A 259 -9.41 14.47 13.01
CA GLY A 259 -8.67 15.73 13.11
C GLY A 259 -7.90 16.12 11.85
N PHE A 260 -7.92 15.28 10.80
CA PHE A 260 -7.26 15.53 9.52
C PHE A 260 -7.95 14.78 8.36
N SER A 261 -7.57 15.12 7.12
CA SER A 261 -7.83 14.33 5.92
C SER A 261 -6.50 13.95 5.28
N GLU A 262 -6.34 12.71 4.84
CA GLU A 262 -5.12 12.28 4.16
C GLU A 262 -4.85 13.09 2.87
N ILE A 263 -5.92 13.57 2.22
CA ILE A 263 -5.80 14.46 1.05
C ILE A 263 -5.22 15.82 1.44
N ASP A 264 -5.45 16.32 2.66
CA ASP A 264 -4.80 17.57 3.13
C ASP A 264 -3.30 17.38 3.30
N TYR A 265 -2.89 16.23 3.86
CA TYR A 265 -1.48 15.86 3.94
C TYR A 265 -0.85 15.80 2.54
N GLU A 266 -1.52 15.18 1.56
CA GLU A 266 -1.02 15.12 0.19
C GLU A 266 -0.94 16.50 -0.47
N ARG A 267 -1.96 17.36 -0.30
CA ARG A 267 -1.93 18.76 -0.78
C ARG A 267 -0.74 19.51 -0.21
N ASN A 268 -0.49 19.39 1.09
CA ASN A 268 0.66 20.03 1.75
C ASN A 268 1.99 19.47 1.25
N LYS A 269 2.13 18.14 1.13
CA LYS A 269 3.36 17.51 0.64
C LYS A 269 3.63 17.86 -0.82
N ALA A 270 2.61 17.91 -1.67
CA ALA A 270 2.74 18.31 -3.07
C ALA A 270 3.19 19.77 -3.21
N LEU A 271 2.74 20.68 -2.33
CA LEU A 271 3.23 22.06 -2.29
C LEU A 271 4.72 22.11 -1.91
N TRP A 272 5.11 21.36 -0.87
CA TRP A 272 6.51 21.31 -0.43
C TRP A 272 7.44 20.73 -1.50
N LEU A 273 7.03 19.66 -2.19
CA LEU A 273 7.81 19.04 -3.27
C LEU A 273 8.04 19.96 -4.46
N LYS A 274 7.09 20.87 -4.78
CA LYS A 274 7.28 21.85 -5.86
C LYS A 274 8.45 22.81 -5.60
N ASP A 275 8.76 23.07 -4.34
CA ASP A 275 9.83 23.97 -3.94
C ASP A 275 11.20 23.27 -3.84
N GLN A 276 11.21 21.93 -3.90
CA GLN A 276 12.45 21.14 -3.84
C GLN A 276 13.08 20.94 -5.21
N ARG A 277 14.41 20.97 -5.25
CA ARG A 277 15.18 20.48 -6.40
C ARG A 277 15.71 19.09 -6.05
N PRO A 278 15.16 18.02 -6.62
CA PRO A 278 15.67 16.68 -6.39
C PRO A 278 17.13 16.59 -6.85
N LEU A 279 17.92 15.78 -6.15
CA LEU A 279 19.28 15.48 -6.56
C LEU A 279 19.28 14.51 -7.74
N ASN A 280 20.31 14.63 -8.58
CA ASN A 280 20.60 13.60 -9.57
C ASN A 280 21.35 12.46 -8.89
N LEU A 281 21.08 11.23 -9.30
CA LEU A 281 21.85 10.05 -8.93
C LEU A 281 23.32 10.24 -9.33
N ASP A 282 24.15 10.51 -8.32
CA ASP A 282 25.60 10.56 -8.41
C ASP A 282 26.20 9.55 -7.42
N THR A 283 26.92 8.56 -7.93
CA THR A 283 27.37 7.41 -7.13
C THR A 283 28.43 7.82 -6.11
N GLU A 284 29.29 8.80 -6.42
CA GLU A 284 30.37 9.22 -5.52
C GLU A 284 29.84 9.89 -4.25
N THR A 285 28.70 10.58 -4.33
CA THR A 285 28.07 11.27 -3.21
C THR A 285 27.02 10.43 -2.49
N LEU A 286 26.37 9.50 -3.17
CA LEU A 286 25.28 8.70 -2.63
C LEU A 286 25.74 7.61 -1.65
N LEU A 287 26.80 6.87 -1.97
CA LEU A 287 27.25 5.77 -1.10
C LEU A 287 27.69 6.26 0.30
N PRO A 288 28.42 7.38 0.44
CA PRO A 288 28.71 7.95 1.77
C PRO A 288 27.45 8.38 2.54
N GLN A 289 26.44 8.94 1.86
CA GLN A 289 25.17 9.32 2.50
C GLN A 289 24.38 8.10 2.97
N LEU A 290 24.36 7.03 2.16
CA LEU A 290 23.78 5.75 2.53
C LEU A 290 24.50 5.17 3.76
N ASP A 291 25.83 5.20 3.80
CA ASP A 291 26.60 4.70 4.95
C ASP A 291 26.29 5.46 6.24
N GLN A 292 26.13 6.78 6.14
CA GLN A 292 25.71 7.61 7.26
C GLN A 292 24.30 7.21 7.74
N PHE A 293 23.35 7.13 6.82
CA PHE A 293 21.98 6.72 7.13
C PHE A 293 21.95 5.34 7.79
N GLU A 294 22.64 4.35 7.23
CA GLU A 294 22.69 2.99 7.76
C GLU A 294 23.31 2.93 9.16
N ALA A 295 24.33 3.76 9.44
CA ALA A 295 24.93 3.87 10.76
C ALA A 295 23.95 4.46 11.79
N GLU A 296 23.24 5.52 11.42
CA GLU A 296 22.23 6.15 12.28
C GLU A 296 21.04 5.22 12.53
N ALA A 297 20.55 4.54 11.49
CA ALA A 297 19.47 3.56 11.56
C ALA A 297 19.84 2.37 12.46
N ARG A 298 21.06 1.83 12.34
CA ARG A 298 21.57 0.82 13.29
C ARG A 298 21.62 1.33 14.71
N GLY A 299 21.99 2.59 14.91
CA GLY A 299 21.97 3.23 16.24
C GLY A 299 20.58 3.24 16.88
N ARG A 300 19.52 3.23 16.08
CA ARG A 300 18.11 3.12 16.51
C ARG A 300 17.58 1.69 16.56
N GLY A 301 18.40 0.67 16.25
CA GLY A 301 17.99 -0.73 16.21
C GLY A 301 17.22 -1.13 14.94
N ILE A 302 17.28 -0.30 13.89
CA ILE A 302 16.68 -0.63 12.59
C ILE A 302 17.55 -1.65 11.87
N THR A 303 16.89 -2.64 11.27
CA THR A 303 17.54 -3.75 10.54
C THR A 303 17.21 -3.76 9.07
N HIS A 304 16.10 -3.14 8.67
CA HIS A 304 15.63 -3.11 7.29
C HIS A 304 15.07 -1.73 6.96
N THR A 305 15.03 -1.42 5.67
CA THR A 305 14.28 -0.30 5.13
C THR A 305 13.77 -0.61 3.73
N THR A 306 13.00 0.30 3.14
CA THR A 306 12.42 0.16 1.80
C THR A 306 13.20 1.01 0.79
N PHE A 307 13.20 0.59 -0.48
CA PHE A 307 13.78 1.41 -1.54
C PHE A 307 13.05 2.75 -1.73
N ARG A 308 11.77 2.82 -1.35
CA ARG A 308 11.02 4.08 -1.32
C ARG A 308 11.58 5.01 -0.26
N HIS A 309 11.73 4.56 0.99
CA HIS A 309 12.31 5.36 2.06
C HIS A 309 13.72 5.81 1.72
N LEU A 310 14.56 4.92 1.16
CA LEU A 310 15.90 5.29 0.69
C LEU A 310 15.86 6.38 -0.38
N THR A 311 14.90 6.34 -1.32
CA THR A 311 14.74 7.39 -2.34
C THR A 311 14.44 8.75 -1.68
N GLU A 312 13.58 8.76 -0.66
CA GLU A 312 13.20 9.98 0.07
C GLU A 312 14.34 10.52 0.95
N VAL A 313 15.00 9.66 1.74
CA VAL A 313 16.13 10.05 2.61
C VAL A 313 17.32 10.58 1.80
N LEU A 314 17.56 10.02 0.61
CA LEU A 314 18.62 10.47 -0.30
C LEU A 314 18.20 11.66 -1.17
N ASN A 315 16.99 12.22 -0.95
CA ASN A 315 16.44 13.37 -1.68
C ASN A 315 16.48 13.18 -3.22
N LEU A 316 16.17 11.97 -3.67
CA LEU A 316 16.12 11.60 -5.08
C LEU A 316 14.70 11.77 -5.64
N ASP A 317 14.62 12.05 -6.93
CA ASP A 317 13.33 12.05 -7.63
C ASP A 317 12.75 10.62 -7.70
N GLY A 318 11.42 10.49 -7.63
CA GLY A 318 10.76 9.18 -7.66
C GLY A 318 11.01 8.36 -8.91
N THR A 319 11.25 9.02 -10.04
CA THR A 319 11.64 8.38 -11.31
C THR A 319 13.00 7.69 -11.21
N GLN A 320 13.84 8.06 -10.24
CA GLN A 320 15.18 7.51 -10.02
C GLN A 320 15.19 6.27 -9.12
N ARG A 321 14.07 5.87 -8.51
CA ARG A 321 14.01 4.76 -7.55
C ARG A 321 14.48 3.42 -8.12
N ASP A 322 14.09 3.08 -9.35
CA ASP A 322 14.53 1.82 -9.97
C ASP A 322 16.04 1.84 -10.28
N ALA A 323 16.57 2.98 -10.72
CA ALA A 323 18.00 3.15 -10.91
C ALA A 323 18.78 3.06 -9.58
N LEU A 324 18.27 3.66 -8.50
CA LEU A 324 18.79 3.51 -7.15
C LEU A 324 18.81 2.02 -6.74
N ARG A 325 17.67 1.33 -6.87
CA ARG A 325 17.56 -0.09 -6.52
C ARG A 325 18.62 -0.93 -7.22
N ARG A 326 18.74 -0.79 -8.55
CA ARG A 326 19.73 -1.52 -9.35
C ARG A 326 21.17 -1.20 -8.92
N LEU A 327 21.47 0.08 -8.68
CA LEU A 327 22.78 0.52 -8.20
C LEU A 327 23.14 -0.17 -6.88
N LEU A 328 22.22 -0.15 -5.91
CA LEU A 328 22.44 -0.71 -4.59
C LEU A 328 22.60 -2.23 -4.63
N ILE A 329 21.71 -2.94 -5.35
CA ILE A 329 21.80 -4.41 -5.50
C ILE A 329 23.10 -4.82 -6.19
N ASN A 330 23.56 -4.07 -7.19
CA ASN A 330 24.84 -4.36 -7.86
C ASN A 330 26.05 -4.09 -6.98
N SER A 331 25.96 -3.11 -6.08
CA SER A 331 27.08 -2.66 -5.25
C SER A 331 27.21 -3.46 -3.95
N ARG A 332 26.08 -3.84 -3.33
CA ARG A 332 26.00 -4.57 -2.05
C ARG A 332 24.89 -5.64 -2.13
N PRO A 333 25.04 -6.66 -2.98
CA PRO A 333 23.99 -7.68 -3.20
C PRO A 333 23.60 -8.42 -1.92
N GLU A 334 24.53 -8.56 -0.97
CA GLU A 334 24.30 -9.19 0.33
C GLU A 334 23.29 -8.44 1.21
N GLN A 335 23.08 -7.15 0.98
CA GLN A 335 22.09 -6.33 1.69
C GLN A 335 20.69 -6.42 1.06
N TYR A 336 20.50 -7.13 -0.06
CA TYR A 336 19.18 -7.24 -0.67
C TYR A 336 18.33 -8.34 -0.02
N ALA A 337 17.46 -7.95 0.91
CA ALA A 337 16.49 -8.81 1.59
C ALA A 337 15.12 -8.74 0.89
N ALA A 338 15.05 -9.27 -0.33
CA ALA A 338 13.97 -9.01 -1.28
C ALA A 338 12.53 -9.05 -0.70
N PRO A 339 11.72 -7.97 -0.87
CA PRO A 339 12.00 -6.74 -1.63
C PRO A 339 12.63 -5.59 -0.82
N LEU A 340 13.03 -5.83 0.44
CA LEU A 340 13.60 -4.82 1.34
C LEU A 340 15.12 -4.65 1.17
N TRP A 341 15.64 -3.58 1.77
CA TRP A 341 17.06 -3.33 1.96
C TRP A 341 17.45 -3.66 3.40
N GLY A 342 18.43 -4.54 3.58
CA GLY A 342 18.98 -4.96 4.87
C GLY A 342 20.09 -4.00 5.32
N ILE A 343 19.95 -3.48 6.52
CA ILE A 343 20.92 -2.59 7.16
C ILE A 343 21.90 -3.45 7.96
N MET A 344 22.96 -3.89 7.29
CA MET A 344 23.98 -4.74 7.90
C MET A 344 25.10 -3.93 8.59
N ALA A 345 25.81 -4.56 9.52
CA ALA A 345 27.03 -3.99 10.06
C ALA A 345 28.10 -3.93 8.96
N ALA A 346 28.85 -2.82 8.88
CA ALA A 346 29.92 -2.66 7.90
C ALA A 346 30.89 -3.85 7.99
N SER A 347 31.02 -4.58 6.88
CA SER A 347 32.07 -5.57 6.68
C SER A 347 33.40 -4.90 6.97
N SER A 348 34.10 -5.32 8.02
CA SER A 348 35.45 -4.84 8.26
C SER A 348 36.29 -5.32 7.08
N HIS A 349 36.56 -4.46 6.10
CA HIS A 349 37.56 -4.75 5.08
C HIS A 349 38.90 -4.91 5.79
N HIS A 350 39.23 -6.16 6.09
CA HIS A 350 40.54 -6.58 6.54
C HIS A 350 41.49 -6.36 5.37
N THR A 351 41.98 -5.13 5.22
CA THR A 351 43.16 -4.86 4.41
C THR A 351 44.34 -5.46 5.15
N SER A 352 44.60 -6.73 4.85
CA SER A 352 45.86 -7.40 5.12
C SER A 352 46.98 -6.59 4.48
N ARG A 353 47.56 -5.65 5.25
CA ARG A 353 48.90 -5.14 4.98
C ARG A 353 49.87 -6.25 5.37
N THR A 354 50.28 -7.04 4.39
CA THR A 354 51.53 -7.82 4.49
C THR A 354 52.73 -6.89 4.27
N PRO A 355 53.86 -7.16 4.96
CA PRO A 355 54.92 -6.20 5.26
C PRO A 355 55.80 -5.78 4.07
#